data_AF-A0A1Y1QBE7-F1
#
_entry.id   AF-A0A1Y1QBE7-F1
#
_cell.length_a   1.000
_cell.length_b   1.000
_cell.length_c   1.000
_cell.angle_alpha   90.00
_cell.angle_beta   90.00
_cell.angle_gamma   90.00
#
_symmetry.space_group_name_H-M   'P 1'
#
loop_
_entity.id
_entity.type
_entity.pdbx_description
1 polymer ?
#
loop_
_entity_poly.entity_id
_entity_poly.type
_entity_poly.pdbx_seq_one_letter_code
_entity_poly.pdbx_strand_id
1 'polypeptide(L)'
;MKLLTATLFATLSLSACVATPPVTPQSLTLNANQQTNLRTLLGLTPSSAFTVNVLDQNADRQLTPGDIAIMYGGIANTETSRRTLSVADVTRINAATGLSEASPVTSG
;
A
#
# COMPACT_ATOMS: atom_id res chain seq x y z
N MET A 1 53.18 -42.40 14.91
CA MET A 1 52.09 -42.37 13.91
C MET A 1 50.80 -41.99 14.62
N LYS A 2 50.03 -41.01 14.09
CA LYS A 2 48.67 -40.55 14.50
C LYS A 2 48.60 -39.87 15.89
N LEU A 3 47.83 -38.81 16.17
CA LEU A 3 46.52 -38.31 15.70
C LEU A 3 46.58 -36.77 15.47
N LEU A 4 46.10 -36.18 14.36
CA LEU A 4 44.72 -35.86 13.97
C LEU A 4 44.03 -34.75 14.81
N THR A 5 44.03 -33.53 14.23
CA THR A 5 42.91 -32.57 14.04
C THR A 5 41.70 -32.57 14.99
N ALA A 6 41.32 -31.38 15.47
CA ALA A 6 39.91 -30.92 15.51
C ALA A 6 39.80 -29.46 16.02
N THR A 7 39.64 -28.48 15.13
CA THR A 7 38.37 -27.81 14.73
C THR A 7 37.96 -26.60 15.57
N LEU A 8 38.15 -25.45 14.92
CA LEU A 8 37.60 -24.12 15.14
C LEU A 8 36.06 -24.17 15.31
N PHE A 9 35.54 -23.71 16.44
CA PHE A 9 34.10 -23.42 16.59
C PHE A 9 33.86 -21.95 16.29
N ALA A 10 33.41 -21.66 15.07
CA ALA A 10 32.82 -20.39 14.71
C ALA A 10 31.42 -20.30 15.35
N THR A 11 31.24 -19.35 16.25
CA THR A 11 29.94 -19.04 16.86
C THR A 11 29.05 -18.35 15.82
N LEU A 12 28.13 -19.11 15.21
CA LEU A 12 27.04 -18.55 14.43
C LEU A 12 26.09 -17.81 15.39
N SER A 13 26.20 -16.49 15.42
CA SER A 13 25.18 -15.62 16.00
C SER A 13 23.92 -15.72 15.15
N LEU A 14 22.96 -16.55 15.56
CA LEU A 14 21.61 -16.51 15.02
C LEU A 14 20.98 -15.18 15.46
N SER A 15 21.08 -14.16 14.62
CA SER A 15 20.20 -12.99 14.71
C SER A 15 18.77 -13.52 14.62
N ALA A 16 18.10 -13.59 15.76
CA ALA A 16 16.69 -13.90 15.84
C ALA A 16 15.94 -12.87 14.97
N CYS A 17 15.49 -13.31 13.80
CA CYS A 17 14.44 -12.63 13.06
C CYS A 17 13.23 -12.59 14.00
N VAL A 18 13.05 -11.44 14.67
CA VAL A 18 11.80 -11.12 15.36
C VAL A 18 10.79 -10.99 14.23
N ALA A 19 10.09 -12.09 13.93
CA ALA A 19 8.96 -12.07 13.04
C ALA A 19 7.93 -11.15 13.69
N THR A 20 7.82 -9.92 13.21
CA THR A 20 6.77 -9.00 13.60
C THR A 20 5.45 -9.74 13.43
N PRO A 21 4.58 -9.80 14.47
CA PRO A 21 3.33 -10.50 14.37
C PRO A 21 2.56 -9.98 13.14
N PRO A 22 1.87 -10.87 12.40
CA PRO A 22 1.13 -10.45 11.22
C PRO A 22 0.13 -9.38 11.64
N VAL A 23 0.34 -8.17 11.15
CA VAL A 23 -0.59 -7.08 11.40
C VAL A 23 -1.86 -7.40 10.63
N THR A 24 -2.99 -7.49 11.33
CA THR A 24 -4.28 -7.69 10.68
C THR A 24 -4.62 -6.44 9.87
N PRO A 25 -4.82 -6.55 8.55
CA PRO A 25 -5.15 -5.38 7.75
C PRO A 25 -6.43 -4.72 8.25
N GLN A 26 -6.43 -3.39 8.35
CA GLN A 26 -7.57 -2.63 8.85
C GLN A 26 -8.13 -1.73 7.75
N SER A 27 -9.44 -1.51 7.78
CA SER A 27 -10.06 -0.54 6.88
C SER A 27 -9.63 0.87 7.28
N LEU A 28 -8.92 1.55 6.40
CA LEU A 28 -8.49 2.93 6.60
C LEU A 28 -9.61 3.88 6.20
N THR A 29 -10.06 4.71 7.13
CA THR A 29 -11.04 5.76 6.85
C THR A 29 -10.31 6.96 6.26
N LEU A 30 -10.53 7.22 4.98
CA LEU A 30 -9.97 8.37 4.28
C LEU A 30 -10.83 9.62 4.50
N ASN A 31 -10.20 10.79 4.49
CA ASN A 31 -10.93 12.05 4.46
C ASN A 31 -11.57 12.28 3.07
N ALA A 32 -12.51 13.24 2.97
CA ALA A 32 -13.26 13.48 1.74
C ALA A 32 -12.38 13.84 0.53
N ASN A 33 -11.26 14.55 0.74
CA ASN A 33 -10.32 14.90 -0.33
C ASN A 33 -9.56 13.67 -0.81
N GLN A 34 -9.02 12.87 0.11
CA GLN A 34 -8.34 11.61 -0.18
C GLN A 34 -9.27 10.64 -0.91
N GLN A 35 -10.52 10.53 -0.47
CA GLN A 35 -11.50 9.67 -1.13
C GLN A 35 -11.80 10.14 -2.57
N THR A 36 -11.89 11.46 -2.79
CA THR A 36 -12.06 12.03 -4.13
C THR A 36 -10.86 11.74 -5.02
N ASN A 37 -9.64 12.00 -4.53
CA ASN A 37 -8.41 11.77 -5.27
C ASN A 37 -8.19 10.27 -5.58
N LEU A 38 -8.50 9.38 -4.64
CA LEU A 38 -8.44 7.94 -4.85
C LEU A 38 -9.42 7.49 -5.93
N ARG A 39 -10.66 8.01 -5.91
CA ARG A 39 -11.63 7.72 -6.97
C ARG A 39 -11.13 8.20 -8.33
N THR A 40 -10.60 9.43 -8.42
CA THR A 40 -10.00 9.95 -9.66
C THR A 40 -8.83 9.09 -10.13
N LEU A 41 -7.96 8.63 -9.22
CA LEU A 41 -6.83 7.75 -9.54
C LEU A 41 -7.28 6.42 -10.12
N LEU A 42 -8.40 5.88 -9.63
CA LEU A 42 -9.03 4.66 -10.13
C LEU A 42 -9.92 4.90 -11.37
N GLY A 43 -9.95 6.13 -11.91
CA GLY A 43 -10.77 6.48 -13.08
C GLY A 43 -12.28 6.52 -12.79
N LEU A 44 -12.67 6.60 -11.53
CA LEU A 44 -14.07 6.63 -11.11
C LEU A 44 -14.62 8.06 -11.13
N THR A 45 -15.77 8.22 -11.76
CA THR A 45 -16.53 9.48 -11.70
C THR A 45 -17.29 9.58 -10.36
N PRO A 46 -17.60 10.80 -9.90
CA PRO A 46 -18.41 11.00 -8.69
C PRO A 46 -19.80 10.36 -8.80
N SER A 47 -20.36 10.30 -10.01
CA SER A 47 -21.67 9.67 -10.29
C SER A 47 -21.61 8.13 -10.39
N SER A 48 -20.43 7.54 -10.27
CA SER A 48 -20.28 6.08 -10.32
C SER A 48 -20.78 5.43 -9.04
N ALA A 49 -21.55 4.34 -9.17
CA ALA A 49 -22.01 3.50 -8.05
C ALA A 49 -20.90 2.59 -7.47
N PHE A 50 -19.63 2.86 -7.80
CA PHE A 50 -18.49 2.12 -7.28
C PHE A 50 -18.08 2.69 -5.93
N THR A 51 -17.89 1.81 -4.95
CA THR A 51 -17.35 2.14 -3.64
C THR A 51 -15.87 1.79 -3.62
N VAL A 52 -15.04 2.62 -2.98
CA VAL A 52 -13.62 2.34 -2.82
C VAL A 52 -13.29 2.32 -1.35
N ASN A 53 -12.57 1.28 -0.93
CA ASN A 53 -12.04 1.15 0.41
C ASN A 53 -10.52 0.99 0.35
N VAL A 54 -9.82 1.37 1.41
CA VAL A 54 -8.38 1.12 1.55
C VAL A 54 -8.15 0.22 2.75
N LEU A 55 -7.40 -0.86 2.57
CA LEU A 55 -6.91 -1.72 3.63
C LEU A 55 -5.48 -1.31 3.94
N ASP A 56 -5.31 -0.74 5.13
CA ASP A 56 -4.02 -0.49 5.76
C ASP A 56 -3.41 -1.84 6.17
N GLN A 57 -2.28 -2.19 5.56
CA GLN A 57 -1.59 -3.47 5.82
C GLN A 57 -0.73 -3.43 7.09
N ASN A 58 -0.44 -2.23 7.60
CA ASN A 58 0.51 -1.94 8.66
C ASN A 58 -0.18 -1.47 9.95
N ALA A 59 -1.50 -1.28 9.93
CA ALA A 59 -2.34 -0.80 11.01
C ALA A 59 -1.81 0.49 11.67
N ASP A 60 -1.07 1.31 10.92
CA ASP A 60 -0.58 2.62 11.36
C ASP A 60 -1.64 3.72 11.23
N ARG A 61 -2.80 3.38 10.65
CA ARG A 61 -3.96 4.27 10.44
C ARG A 61 -3.61 5.46 9.57
N GLN A 62 -2.60 5.31 8.72
CA GLN A 62 -2.20 6.32 7.75
C GLN A 62 -2.16 5.69 6.37
N LEU A 63 -2.32 6.52 5.35
CA LEU A 63 -2.21 6.07 3.98
C LEU A 63 -0.73 5.93 3.63
N THR A 64 -0.27 4.70 3.42
CA THR A 64 1.13 4.38 3.16
C THR A 64 1.31 3.52 1.91
N PRO A 65 2.52 3.54 1.32
CA PRO A 65 2.84 2.66 0.21
C PRO A 65 2.81 1.20 0.69
N GLY A 66 2.06 0.35 -0.01
CA GLY A 66 1.81 -1.03 0.42
C GLY A 66 0.37 -1.29 0.86
N ASP A 67 -0.38 -0.24 1.18
CA ASP A 67 -1.82 -0.32 1.43
C ASP A 67 -2.57 -0.84 0.19
N ILE A 68 -3.72 -1.46 0.42
CA ILE A 68 -4.50 -2.08 -0.66
C ILE A 68 -5.79 -1.31 -0.87
N ALA A 69 -5.92 -0.65 -2.02
CA ALA A 69 -7.18 -0.09 -2.47
C ALA A 69 -8.05 -1.20 -3.08
N ILE A 70 -9.27 -1.34 -2.58
CA ILE A 70 -10.28 -2.27 -3.07
C ILE A 70 -11.47 -1.49 -3.60
N MET A 71 -11.83 -1.75 -4.85
CA MET A 71 -13.00 -1.20 -5.50
C MET A 71 -14.12 -2.24 -5.48
N TYR A 72 -15.27 -1.85 -4.99
CA TYR A 72 -16.50 -2.64 -4.94
C TYR A 72 -17.52 -2.07 -5.93
N GLY A 73 -18.24 -2.95 -6.60
CA GLY A 73 -19.17 -2.56 -7.65
C GLY A 73 -20.17 -3.62 -8.02
N GLY A 74 -21.06 -3.26 -8.95
CA GLY A 74 -22.13 -4.12 -9.43
C GLY A 74 -23.33 -4.20 -8.47
N ILE A 75 -24.33 -4.99 -8.86
CA ILE A 75 -25.63 -5.10 -8.16
C ILE A 75 -25.45 -5.67 -6.73
N ALA A 76 -24.42 -6.47 -6.52
CA ALA A 76 -24.13 -7.15 -5.26
C ALA A 76 -22.98 -6.50 -4.44
N ASN A 77 -22.47 -5.34 -4.85
CA ASN A 77 -21.31 -4.67 -4.20
C ASN A 77 -20.10 -5.60 -3.99
N THR A 78 -19.80 -6.44 -4.98
CA THR A 78 -18.68 -7.38 -4.92
C THR A 78 -17.35 -6.69 -5.22
N GLU A 79 -16.26 -7.20 -4.64
CA GLU A 79 -14.90 -6.77 -4.97
C GLU A 79 -14.68 -6.91 -6.49
N THR A 80 -14.49 -5.78 -7.14
CA THR A 80 -14.31 -5.66 -8.59
C THR A 80 -12.82 -5.50 -8.94
N SER A 81 -12.07 -4.83 -8.07
CA SER A 81 -10.63 -4.65 -8.26
C SER A 81 -9.91 -4.49 -6.93
N ARG A 82 -8.66 -4.95 -6.90
CA ARG A 82 -7.74 -4.82 -5.78
C ARG A 82 -6.39 -4.38 -6.31
N ARG A 83 -5.85 -3.31 -5.74
CA ARG A 83 -4.56 -2.76 -6.13
C ARG A 83 -3.75 -2.32 -4.92
N THR A 84 -2.49 -2.75 -4.88
CA THR A 84 -1.52 -2.20 -3.93
C THR A 84 -1.15 -0.77 -4.35
N LEU A 85 -1.22 0.15 -3.39
CA LEU A 85 -0.89 1.55 -3.57
C LEU A 85 0.62 1.72 -3.60
N SER A 86 1.11 2.36 -4.65
CA SER A 86 2.50 2.78 -4.76
C SER A 86 2.74 4.12 -4.05
N VAL A 87 4.01 4.49 -3.88
CA VAL A 87 4.40 5.80 -3.33
C VAL A 87 3.78 6.96 -4.13
N ALA A 88 3.73 6.83 -5.46
CA ALA A 88 3.11 7.83 -6.33
C ALA A 88 1.60 7.93 -6.11
N ASP A 89 0.93 6.79 -5.91
CA ASP A 89 -0.51 6.75 -5.66
C ASP A 89 -0.86 7.44 -4.34
N VAL A 90 -0.13 7.09 -3.27
CA VAL A 90 -0.28 7.72 -1.94
C VAL A 90 -0.04 9.22 -2.00
N THR A 91 0.99 9.66 -2.74
CA THR A 91 1.28 11.09 -2.94
C THR A 91 0.12 11.79 -3.64
N ARG A 92 -0.45 11.18 -4.68
CA ARG A 92 -1.58 11.73 -5.42
C ARG A 92 -2.87 11.75 -4.61
N ILE A 93 -3.09 10.76 -3.75
CA ILE A 93 -4.25 10.69 -2.85
C ILE A 93 -4.14 11.76 -1.75
N ASN A 94 -2.94 11.94 -1.18
CA ASN A 94 -2.67 12.94 -0.15
C ASN A 94 -2.51 14.36 -0.68
N ALA A 95 -2.40 14.55 -2.00
CA ALA A 95 -2.34 15.87 -2.60
C ALA A 95 -3.61 16.68 -2.28
N ALA A 96 -3.47 17.99 -2.05
CA ALA A 96 -4.62 18.87 -1.99
C ALA A 96 -5.38 18.80 -3.33
N THR A 97 -6.71 18.70 -3.26
CA THR A 97 -7.60 18.58 -4.41
C THR A 97 -7.29 19.69 -5.41
N GLY A 98 -6.69 19.36 -6.56
CA GLY A 98 -6.36 20.34 -7.62
C GLY A 98 -4.92 20.39 -8.13
N LEU A 99 -3.99 19.50 -7.75
CA LEU A 99 -2.65 19.46 -8.33
C LEU A 99 -2.44 18.22 -9.22
N SER A 100 -3.05 18.25 -10.41
CA SER A 100 -2.65 17.39 -11.52
C SER A 100 -2.89 18.09 -12.86
N GLU A 101 -2.36 19.29 -13.01
CA GLU A 101 -2.00 19.87 -14.31
C GLU A 101 -0.65 20.58 -14.19
N ALA A 102 0.40 19.79 -14.00
CA ALA A 102 1.73 20.20 -14.39
C ALA A 102 2.34 19.05 -15.20
N SER A 103 1.81 18.88 -16.41
CA SER A 103 2.56 18.22 -17.47
C SER A 103 3.93 18.89 -17.56
N PRO A 104 5.05 18.18 -17.45
CA PRO A 104 6.31 18.74 -17.92
C PRO A 104 6.21 18.80 -19.45
N VAL A 105 5.82 19.94 -19.99
CA VAL A 105 6.12 20.27 -21.38
C VAL A 105 7.63 20.54 -21.44
N THR A 106 8.39 19.46 -21.56
CA THR A 106 9.80 19.50 -21.93
C THR A 106 9.89 19.52 -23.44
N SER A 107 10.72 20.45 -23.93
CA SER A 107 11.47 20.40 -25.20
C SER A 107 10.85 21.08 -26.41
N GLY A 108 11.57 22.09 -26.93
CA GLY A 108 11.38 22.68 -28.26
C GLY A 108 11.82 24.13 -28.31
#